data_AF-A0A0R3R485-F1
#
_entry.id   AF-A0A0R3R485-F1
#
_cell.length_a   1.000
_cell.length_b   1.000
_cell.length_c   1.000
_cell.angle_alpha   90.00
_cell.angle_beta   90.00
_cell.angle_gamma   90.00
#
_symmetry.space_group_name_H-M   'P 1'
#
loop_
_entity.id
_entity.type
_entity.pdbx_description
1 polymer ?
#
loop_
_entity_poly.entity_id
_entity_poly.type
_entity_poly.pdbx_seq_one_letter_code
_entity_poly.pdbx_strand_id
1 'polypeptide(L)'
;MKFSETTSSESENVKQPCLAALGYHFDNQGVMRDKDKKRYEFVDQESYEKIGLAVTEEIYRIMENPPYNMERHYLDDTNKKRSAFIFLSKDWYEKENLVVLIHGSGSVRAGQWSRKLIMNENLNMGSQLPYLRMCKRRNWGVVVMNTNMNITNNDPIELLPESRTPLEHGITVWKTYVARAKASSIAVVAHSAGGIVVAGIIENYWSE
;
A
#
# COMPACT_ATOMS: atom_id res chain seq x y z
N MET A 1 42.46 -26.31 -7.73
CA MET A 1 41.88 -24.96 -7.85
C MET A 1 41.02 -24.70 -6.63
N LYS A 2 41.34 -23.65 -5.86
CA LYS A 2 40.63 -23.28 -4.63
C LYS A 2 39.28 -22.65 -4.99
N PHE A 3 38.21 -23.08 -4.31
CA PHE A 3 36.95 -22.35 -4.28
C PHE A 3 37.18 -21.01 -3.58
N SER A 4 36.90 -19.90 -4.27
CA SER A 4 36.82 -18.58 -3.67
C SER A 4 35.38 -18.33 -3.25
N GLU A 5 35.14 -18.36 -1.94
CA GLU A 5 33.96 -17.80 -1.30
C GLU A 5 33.82 -16.34 -1.73
N THR A 6 32.77 -16.04 -2.49
CA THR A 6 32.40 -14.66 -2.76
C THR A 6 31.50 -14.21 -1.62
N THR A 7 32.11 -13.54 -0.65
CA THR A 7 31.42 -12.83 0.42
C THR A 7 30.40 -11.89 -0.18
N SER A 8 29.10 -12.21 -0.02
CA SER A 8 28.02 -11.28 -0.29
C SER A 8 28.12 -10.13 0.70
N SER A 9 28.52 -8.95 0.21
CA SER A 9 28.44 -7.71 0.97
C SER A 9 26.96 -7.38 1.18
N GLU A 10 26.39 -7.88 2.27
CA GLU A 10 25.12 -7.42 2.82
C GLU A 10 25.32 -5.99 3.33
N SER A 11 25.18 -5.01 2.42
CA SER A 11 25.14 -3.60 2.78
C SER A 11 23.78 -3.29 3.41
N GLU A 12 23.79 -3.05 4.72
CA GLU A 12 22.78 -2.38 5.55
C GLU A 12 21.37 -2.27 4.93
N ASN A 13 20.61 -3.38 5.02
CA ASN A 13 19.16 -3.29 4.96
C ASN A 13 18.73 -2.37 6.09
N VAL A 14 18.30 -1.14 5.78
CA VAL A 14 17.51 -0.32 6.70
C VAL A 14 16.33 -1.20 7.13
N LYS A 15 16.43 -1.77 8.33
CA LYS A 15 15.45 -2.73 8.84
C LYS A 15 14.12 -2.01 8.87
N GLN A 16 13.19 -2.39 8.00
CA GLN A 16 11.86 -1.82 7.98
C GLN A 16 11.29 -1.87 9.40
N PRO A 17 10.74 -0.76 9.93
CA PRO A 17 10.32 -0.69 11.30
C PRO A 17 9.20 -1.70 11.53
N CYS A 18 9.37 -2.56 12.53
CA CYS A 18 8.40 -3.59 12.89
C CYS A 18 7.54 -3.10 14.05
N LEU A 19 6.22 -3.18 13.93
CA LEU A 19 5.28 -2.71 14.96
C LEU A 19 5.54 -3.41 16.31
N ALA A 20 5.79 -4.73 16.27
CA ALA A 20 6.13 -5.52 17.45
C ALA A 20 7.45 -5.11 18.09
N ALA A 21 8.46 -4.71 17.29
CA ALA A 21 9.73 -4.22 17.81
C ALA A 21 9.59 -2.86 18.52
N LEU A 22 8.53 -2.10 18.20
CA LEU A 22 8.16 -0.88 18.91
C LEU A 22 7.25 -1.14 20.13
N GLY A 23 7.00 -2.42 20.46
CA GLY A 23 6.19 -2.80 21.61
C GLY A 23 4.69 -2.80 21.37
N TYR A 24 4.24 -2.69 20.12
CA TYR A 24 2.82 -2.64 19.76
C TYR A 24 2.37 -3.80 18.89
N HIS A 25 1.08 -4.13 18.97
CA HIS A 25 0.42 -5.12 18.12
C HIS A 25 -1.04 -4.74 17.92
N PHE A 26 -1.71 -5.33 16.92
CA PHE A 26 -3.16 -5.28 16.82
C PHE A 26 -3.78 -6.46 17.55
N ASP A 27 -4.78 -6.19 18.41
CA ASP A 27 -5.55 -7.24 19.07
C ASP A 27 -6.56 -7.90 18.11
N ASN A 28 -7.35 -8.85 18.62
CA ASN A 28 -8.35 -9.57 17.82
C ASN A 28 -9.50 -8.67 17.29
N GLN A 29 -9.67 -7.47 17.85
CA GLN A 29 -10.61 -6.46 17.37
C GLN A 29 -9.94 -5.48 16.40
N GLY A 30 -8.64 -5.65 16.14
CA GLY A 30 -7.85 -4.76 15.30
C GLY A 30 -7.51 -3.43 15.98
N VAL A 31 -7.62 -3.33 17.30
CA VAL A 31 -7.20 -2.15 18.06
C VAL A 31 -5.70 -2.26 18.35
N MET A 32 -4.95 -1.18 18.14
CA MET A 32 -3.53 -1.16 18.45
C MET A 32 -3.30 -1.09 19.96
N ARG A 33 -2.51 -2.03 20.48
CA ARG A 33 -2.23 -2.20 21.90
C ARG A 33 -0.75 -2.36 22.16
N ASP A 34 -0.28 -1.82 23.28
CA ASP A 34 1.04 -2.16 23.82
C ASP A 34 1.02 -3.54 24.52
N LYS A 35 2.17 -3.94 25.07
CA LYS A 35 2.31 -5.18 25.87
C LYS A 35 1.39 -5.25 27.10
N ASP A 36 1.00 -4.10 27.64
CA ASP A 36 0.17 -3.95 28.84
C ASP A 36 -1.31 -3.73 28.48
N LYS A 37 -1.69 -3.94 27.20
CA LYS A 37 -3.05 -3.77 26.64
C LYS A 37 -3.55 -2.32 26.64
N LYS A 38 -2.67 -1.34 26.82
CA LYS A 38 -3.02 0.08 26.72
C LYS A 38 -3.09 0.51 25.26
N ARG A 39 -3.90 1.53 24.99
CA ARG A 39 -3.99 2.13 23.64
C ARG A 39 -2.74 2.95 23.36
N TYR A 40 -2.47 3.18 22.09
CA TYR A 40 -1.46 4.14 21.69
C TYR A 40 -1.78 5.52 22.26
N GLU A 41 -0.78 6.15 22.86
CA GLU A 41 -0.81 7.53 23.30
C GLU A 41 0.27 8.31 22.56
N PHE A 42 -0.09 9.50 22.07
CA PHE A 42 0.88 10.36 21.40
C PHE A 42 1.91 10.85 22.41
N VAL A 43 3.19 10.65 22.08
CA VAL A 43 4.32 11.14 22.89
C VAL A 43 4.91 12.38 22.23
N ASP A 44 5.40 12.21 21.00
CA ASP A 44 6.03 13.26 20.21
C ASP A 44 5.92 12.93 18.71
N GLN A 45 6.29 13.91 17.86
CA GLN A 45 6.16 13.78 16.41
C GLN A 45 7.12 12.76 15.79
N GLU A 46 8.34 12.63 16.32
CA GLU A 46 9.36 11.70 15.79
C GLU A 46 8.92 10.25 16.02
N SER A 47 8.52 9.96 17.26
CA SER A 47 7.94 8.69 17.68
C SER A 47 6.67 8.36 16.90
N TYR A 48 5.80 9.35 16.66
CA TYR A 48 4.60 9.20 15.85
C TYR A 48 4.91 8.81 14.40
N GLU A 49 5.89 9.45 13.76
CA GLU A 49 6.30 9.09 12.40
C GLU A 49 6.92 7.70 12.33
N LYS A 50 7.79 7.34 13.29
CA LYS A 50 8.40 6.01 13.38
C LYS A 50 7.35 4.91 13.53
N ILE A 51 6.37 5.11 14.40
CA ILE A 51 5.25 4.18 14.57
C ILE A 51 4.38 4.15 13.31
N GLY A 52 4.12 5.29 12.69
CA GLY A 52 3.34 5.37 11.46
C GLY A 52 3.96 4.59 10.29
N LEU A 53 5.29 4.57 10.18
CA LEU A 53 6.01 3.72 9.24
C LEU A 53 5.85 2.23 9.58
N ALA A 54 5.96 1.87 10.86
CA ALA A 54 5.78 0.48 11.31
C ALA A 54 4.35 -0.03 11.06
N VAL A 55 3.35 0.82 11.28
CA VAL A 55 1.95 0.54 10.97
C VAL A 55 1.76 0.32 9.47
N THR A 56 2.44 1.10 8.62
CA THR A 56 2.37 0.93 7.16
C THR A 56 2.86 -0.45 6.74
N GLU A 57 4.02 -0.88 7.24
CA GLU A 57 4.57 -2.20 6.94
C GLU A 57 3.70 -3.34 7.49
N GLU A 58 3.12 -3.15 8.68
CA GLU A 58 2.20 -4.12 9.26
C GLU A 58 0.90 -4.25 8.44
N ILE A 59 0.37 -3.15 7.89
CA ILE A 59 -0.79 -3.19 6.99
C ILE A 59 -0.46 -3.95 5.70
N TYR A 60 0.72 -3.76 5.12
CA TYR A 60 1.16 -4.55 3.97
C TYR A 60 1.19 -6.04 4.32
N ARG A 61 1.83 -6.40 5.45
CA ARG A 61 1.88 -7.77 5.94
C ARG A 61 0.49 -8.36 6.13
N ILE A 62 -0.44 -7.61 6.71
CA ILE A 62 -1.84 -8.06 6.88
C ILE A 62 -2.50 -8.30 5.52
N MET A 63 -2.34 -7.39 4.55
CA MET A 63 -2.93 -7.56 3.21
C MET A 63 -2.36 -8.77 2.45
N GLU A 64 -1.07 -9.05 2.61
CA GLU A 64 -0.40 -10.17 1.93
C GLU A 64 -0.77 -11.54 2.52
N ASN A 65 -1.17 -11.58 3.80
CA ASN A 65 -1.46 -12.82 4.50
C ASN A 65 -2.96 -13.18 4.48
N PRO A 66 -3.31 -14.44 4.82
CA PRO A 66 -4.70 -14.83 5.01
C PRO A 66 -5.41 -13.93 6.04
N PRO A 67 -6.69 -13.57 5.81
CA PRO A 67 -7.55 -14.05 4.74
C PRO A 67 -7.48 -13.22 3.44
N TYR A 68 -6.62 -12.21 3.35
CA TYR A 68 -6.64 -11.24 2.24
C TYR A 68 -5.89 -11.77 1.00
N ASN A 69 -4.69 -12.31 1.20
CA ASN A 69 -3.84 -12.90 0.15
C ASN A 69 -3.67 -11.95 -1.07
N MET A 70 -3.43 -10.67 -0.79
CA MET A 70 -3.10 -9.70 -1.83
C MET A 70 -1.66 -9.91 -2.28
N GLU A 71 -1.41 -9.76 -3.57
CA GLU A 71 -0.09 -9.88 -4.17
C GLU A 71 0.52 -8.49 -4.36
N ARG A 72 1.77 -8.31 -3.97
CA ARG A 72 2.53 -7.08 -4.23
C ARG A 72 3.14 -7.14 -5.63
N HIS A 73 2.79 -6.18 -6.47
CA HIS A 73 3.29 -6.08 -7.85
C HIS A 73 4.02 -4.75 -8.03
N TYR A 74 5.27 -4.81 -8.49
CA TYR A 74 6.06 -3.61 -8.79
C TYR A 74 5.69 -3.09 -10.18
N LEU A 75 5.73 -1.78 -10.38
CA LEU A 75 5.48 -1.18 -11.70
C LEU A 75 6.59 -1.53 -12.70
N ASP A 76 7.82 -1.71 -12.18
CA ASP A 76 9.00 -2.18 -12.86
C ASP A 76 9.63 -3.33 -12.05
N ASP A 77 9.43 -4.56 -12.52
CA ASP A 77 9.98 -5.77 -11.89
C ASP A 77 11.49 -5.96 -12.14
N THR A 78 12.08 -5.23 -13.09
CA THR A 78 13.52 -5.34 -13.38
C THR A 78 14.37 -4.64 -12.33
N ASN A 79 13.81 -3.60 -11.67
CA ASN A 79 14.47 -2.87 -10.60
C ASN A 79 13.51 -2.48 -9.47
N LYS A 80 13.16 -3.46 -8.63
CA LYS A 80 12.28 -3.30 -7.46
C LYS A 80 12.74 -2.22 -6.46
N LYS A 81 14.04 -1.92 -6.39
CA LYS A 81 14.59 -0.85 -5.53
C LYS A 81 14.25 0.55 -6.05
N ARG A 82 13.98 0.68 -7.35
CA ARG A 82 13.62 1.93 -8.03
C ARG A 82 12.20 1.90 -8.56
N SER A 83 11.34 1.04 -8.01
CA SER A 83 9.98 0.89 -8.48
C SER A 83 8.97 1.07 -7.35
N ALA A 84 7.90 1.81 -7.63
CA ALA A 84 6.72 1.79 -6.80
C ALA A 84 6.00 0.44 -6.97
N PHE A 85 5.13 0.11 -6.01
CA PHE A 85 4.32 -1.11 -6.09
C PHE A 85 2.87 -0.84 -5.76
N ILE A 86 2.02 -1.76 -6.18
CA ILE A 86 0.59 -1.83 -5.87
C ILE A 86 0.27 -3.18 -5.24
N PHE A 87 -0.96 -3.33 -4.73
CA PHE A 87 -1.48 -4.64 -4.36
C PHE A 87 -2.63 -5.06 -5.26
N LEU A 88 -2.62 -6.32 -5.67
CA LEU A 88 -3.60 -6.93 -6.55
C LEU A 88 -4.22 -8.14 -5.86
N SER A 89 -5.54 -8.32 -5.96
CA SER A 89 -6.16 -9.57 -5.50
C SER A 89 -5.85 -10.70 -6.48
N LYS A 90 -5.85 -11.95 -6.01
CA LYS A 90 -5.72 -13.11 -6.90
C LYS A 90 -6.75 -13.08 -8.05
N ASP A 91 -6.28 -13.42 -9.27
CA ASP A 91 -7.06 -13.49 -10.50
C ASP A 91 -7.82 -12.19 -10.85
N TRP A 92 -7.38 -11.03 -10.34
CA TRP A 92 -8.07 -9.73 -10.52
C TRP A 92 -8.40 -9.42 -11.99
N TYR A 93 -7.50 -9.77 -12.91
CA TYR A 93 -7.59 -9.47 -14.34
C TYR A 93 -8.70 -10.27 -15.06
N GLU A 94 -9.15 -11.37 -14.47
CA GLU A 94 -10.22 -12.23 -15.00
C GLU A 94 -11.59 -11.95 -14.36
N LYS A 95 -11.66 -11.07 -13.34
CA LYS A 95 -12.92 -10.79 -12.65
C LYS A 95 -13.81 -9.86 -13.48
N GLU A 96 -15.11 -10.16 -13.49
CA GLU A 96 -16.12 -9.32 -14.14
C GLU A 96 -16.25 -7.93 -13.49
N ASN A 97 -16.08 -7.87 -12.16
CA ASN A 97 -16.14 -6.64 -11.38
C ASN A 97 -14.77 -6.36 -10.76
N LEU A 98 -14.27 -5.14 -10.92
CA LEU A 98 -12.98 -4.69 -10.40
C LEU A 98 -13.17 -3.45 -9.52
N VAL A 99 -12.57 -3.45 -8.32
CA VAL A 99 -12.57 -2.31 -7.41
C VAL A 99 -11.18 -1.70 -7.34
N VAL A 100 -11.06 -0.40 -7.56
CA VAL A 100 -9.82 0.36 -7.43
C VAL A 100 -9.87 1.19 -6.15
N LEU A 101 -8.89 1.02 -5.26
CA LEU A 101 -8.80 1.74 -3.98
C LEU A 101 -7.65 2.75 -4.02
N ILE A 102 -7.96 4.02 -3.75
CA ILE A 102 -7.00 5.14 -3.84
C ILE A 102 -7.03 5.98 -2.56
N HIS A 103 -5.95 5.96 -1.80
CA HIS A 103 -5.84 6.71 -0.54
C HIS A 103 -5.64 8.23 -0.79
N GLY A 104 -5.72 9.02 0.29
CA GLY A 104 -5.46 10.46 0.26
C GLY A 104 -3.98 10.82 0.20
N SER A 105 -3.66 12.11 0.32
CA SER A 105 -2.28 12.62 0.34
C SER A 105 -1.62 12.44 1.72
N GLY A 106 -0.32 12.75 1.78
CA GLY A 106 0.48 12.72 3.01
C GLY A 106 1.15 11.37 3.26
N SER A 107 1.22 10.97 4.53
CA SER A 107 2.00 9.80 4.96
C SER A 107 1.22 8.48 4.90
N VAL A 108 -0.02 8.47 4.37
CA VAL A 108 -0.74 7.23 4.10
C VAL A 108 -0.17 6.55 2.85
N ARG A 109 -0.28 5.23 2.81
CA ARG A 109 0.13 4.36 1.70
C ARG A 109 -0.97 3.36 1.38
N ALA A 110 -0.75 2.52 0.37
CA ALA A 110 -1.65 1.42 0.02
C ALA A 110 -2.13 0.65 1.27
N GLY A 111 -3.41 0.32 1.31
CA GLY A 111 -4.06 -0.33 2.45
C GLY A 111 -4.63 0.63 3.50
N GLN A 112 -4.36 1.95 3.43
CA GLN A 112 -4.67 2.89 4.51
C GLN A 112 -5.60 4.03 4.06
N TRP A 113 -6.53 4.42 4.93
CA TRP A 113 -7.28 5.68 4.84
C TRP A 113 -6.73 6.74 5.78
N SER A 114 -6.33 6.35 7.01
CA SER A 114 -5.81 7.26 8.02
C SER A 114 -4.96 6.54 9.06
N ARG A 115 -3.69 6.94 9.20
CA ARG A 115 -2.81 6.43 10.27
C ARG A 115 -3.41 6.68 11.66
N LYS A 116 -3.98 7.86 11.89
CA LYS A 116 -4.57 8.25 13.18
C LYS A 116 -5.72 7.31 13.57
N LEU A 117 -6.60 6.97 12.64
CA LEU A 117 -7.71 6.05 12.92
C LEU A 117 -7.22 4.61 13.11
N ILE A 118 -6.21 4.17 12.34
CA ILE A 118 -5.61 2.84 12.53
C ILE A 118 -5.02 2.71 13.95
N MET A 119 -4.28 3.72 14.40
CA MET A 119 -3.58 3.67 15.69
C MET A 119 -4.50 3.88 16.89
N ASN A 120 -5.54 4.74 16.78
CA ASN A 120 -6.35 5.13 17.94
C ASN A 120 -7.73 4.44 18.01
N GLU A 121 -8.28 4.01 16.87
CA GLU A 121 -9.59 3.36 16.81
C GLU A 121 -9.45 1.86 16.54
N ASN A 122 -9.22 1.48 15.28
CA ASN A 122 -8.93 0.11 14.86
C ASN A 122 -8.63 0.04 13.35
N LEU A 123 -8.14 -1.12 12.93
CA LEU A 123 -7.92 -1.47 11.54
C LEU A 123 -9.14 -1.22 10.64
N ASN A 124 -10.36 -1.55 11.07
CA ASN A 124 -11.53 -1.43 10.20
C ASN A 124 -11.89 0.03 9.89
N MET A 125 -11.71 0.93 10.85
CA MET A 125 -12.03 2.35 10.68
C MET A 125 -10.99 3.08 9.83
N GLY A 126 -9.72 2.71 9.98
CA GLY A 126 -8.61 3.45 9.37
C GLY A 126 -8.00 2.83 8.12
N SER A 127 -8.36 1.60 7.74
CA SER A 127 -7.74 0.87 6.62
C SER A 127 -8.73 0.50 5.51
N GLN A 128 -8.18 0.06 4.39
CA GLN A 128 -8.90 -0.48 3.24
C GLN A 128 -9.32 -1.95 3.42
N LEU A 129 -8.91 -2.60 4.51
CA LEU A 129 -9.18 -4.02 4.76
C LEU A 129 -10.67 -4.41 4.69
N PRO A 130 -11.64 -3.60 5.17
CA PRO A 130 -13.06 -3.92 5.02
C PRO A 130 -13.48 -4.06 3.56
N TYR A 131 -12.95 -3.21 2.65
CA TYR A 131 -13.21 -3.30 1.22
C TYR A 131 -12.63 -4.60 0.63
N LEU A 132 -11.43 -5.00 1.05
CA LEU A 132 -10.83 -6.26 0.60
C LEU A 132 -11.70 -7.47 1.00
N ARG A 133 -12.17 -7.52 2.26
CA ARG A 133 -13.09 -8.60 2.71
C ARG A 133 -14.39 -8.59 1.93
N MET A 134 -14.94 -7.39 1.68
CA MET A 134 -16.18 -7.20 0.94
C MET A 134 -16.07 -7.71 -0.49
N CYS A 135 -14.99 -7.35 -1.20
CA CYS A 135 -14.73 -7.73 -2.58
C CYS A 135 -14.46 -9.24 -2.69
N LYS A 136 -13.65 -9.80 -1.79
CA LYS A 136 -13.41 -11.25 -1.73
C LYS A 136 -14.71 -12.04 -1.61
N ARG A 137 -15.62 -11.64 -0.71
CA ARG A 137 -16.93 -12.29 -0.52
C ARG A 137 -17.82 -12.24 -1.77
N ARG A 138 -17.63 -11.24 -2.63
CA ARG A 138 -18.38 -11.06 -3.88
C ARG A 138 -17.67 -11.62 -5.11
N ASN A 139 -16.50 -12.25 -4.95
CA ASN A 139 -15.63 -12.67 -6.04
C ASN A 139 -15.26 -11.51 -7.00
N TRP A 140 -15.04 -10.31 -6.43
CA TRP A 140 -14.60 -9.13 -7.17
C TRP A 140 -13.08 -9.00 -7.11
N GLY A 141 -12.48 -8.49 -8.19
CA GLY A 141 -11.08 -8.15 -8.26
C GLY A 141 -10.80 -6.85 -7.49
N VAL A 142 -9.59 -6.68 -6.99
CA VAL A 142 -9.17 -5.44 -6.33
C VAL A 142 -7.79 -5.00 -6.79
N VAL A 143 -7.66 -3.71 -7.08
CA VAL A 143 -6.40 -2.99 -7.29
C VAL A 143 -6.27 -1.95 -6.17
N VAL A 144 -5.20 -2.02 -5.38
CA VAL A 144 -4.88 -1.04 -4.34
C VAL A 144 -3.68 -0.22 -4.79
N MET A 145 -3.90 1.05 -5.12
CA MET A 145 -2.85 1.95 -5.55
C MET A 145 -2.02 2.47 -4.37
N ASN A 146 -0.76 2.80 -4.63
CA ASN A 146 0.17 3.39 -3.67
C ASN A 146 0.64 4.77 -4.14
N THR A 147 -0.30 5.67 -4.39
CA THR A 147 -0.08 6.92 -5.12
C THR A 147 0.93 7.87 -4.48
N ASN A 148 1.22 7.72 -3.17
CA ASN A 148 2.21 8.55 -2.47
C ASN A 148 3.61 7.92 -2.44
N MET A 149 3.84 6.77 -3.09
CA MET A 149 5.17 6.16 -3.24
C MET A 149 5.85 6.73 -4.49
N ASN A 150 6.45 7.91 -4.35
CA ASN A 150 6.98 8.66 -5.49
C ASN A 150 8.50 8.85 -5.50
N ILE A 151 9.17 8.48 -4.41
CA ILE A 151 10.61 8.64 -4.24
C ILE A 151 11.26 7.36 -3.71
N THR A 152 12.56 7.19 -3.97
CA THR A 152 13.38 6.14 -3.37
C THR A 152 13.60 6.39 -1.88
N ASN A 153 13.90 5.32 -1.14
CA ASN A 153 14.36 5.40 0.25
C ASN A 153 15.91 5.44 0.35
N ASN A 154 16.60 5.78 -0.75
CA ASN A 154 18.06 5.82 -0.84
C ASN A 154 18.58 7.25 -0.68
N ASP A 155 19.89 7.37 -0.48
CA ASP A 155 20.63 8.64 -0.60
C ASP A 155 21.55 8.56 -1.83
N PRO A 156 21.37 9.41 -2.86
CA PRO A 156 20.39 10.49 -2.96
C PRO A 156 18.95 9.99 -3.16
N ILE A 157 18.00 10.82 -2.70
CA ILE A 157 16.58 10.63 -2.97
C ILE A 157 16.32 10.91 -4.46
N GLU A 158 15.71 9.95 -5.14
CA GLU A 158 15.35 10.04 -6.56
C GLU A 158 13.84 9.84 -6.74
N LEU A 159 13.26 10.45 -7.78
CA LEU A 159 11.88 10.17 -8.18
C LEU A 159 11.77 8.75 -8.77
N LEU A 160 10.72 8.03 -8.40
CA LEU A 160 10.44 6.69 -8.93
C LEU A 160 9.82 6.81 -10.33
N PRO A 161 10.42 6.24 -11.39
CA PRO A 161 9.81 6.20 -12.71
C PRO A 161 8.39 5.63 -12.67
N GLU A 162 7.52 6.14 -13.55
CA GLU A 162 6.12 5.72 -13.67
C GLU A 162 5.26 5.99 -12.42
N SER A 163 5.83 6.69 -11.43
CA SER A 163 5.22 7.01 -10.16
C SER A 163 5.81 8.30 -9.59
N ARG A 164 6.32 9.24 -10.39
CA ARG A 164 7.01 10.44 -9.85
C ARG A 164 6.04 11.41 -9.19
N THR A 165 4.76 11.31 -9.49
CA THR A 165 3.67 12.04 -8.85
C THR A 165 2.49 11.10 -8.56
N PRO A 166 1.56 11.47 -7.66
CA PRO A 166 0.34 10.70 -7.45
C PRO A 166 -0.50 10.47 -8.70
N LEU A 167 -0.57 11.47 -9.60
CA LEU A 167 -1.29 11.35 -10.86
C LEU A 167 -0.55 10.42 -11.84
N GLU A 168 0.77 10.55 -11.98
CA GLU A 168 1.57 9.66 -12.82
C GLU A 168 1.43 8.20 -12.36
N HIS A 169 1.51 7.93 -11.05
CA HIS A 169 1.26 6.60 -10.49
C HIS A 169 -0.13 6.08 -10.89
N GLY A 170 -1.16 6.91 -10.71
CA GLY A 170 -2.53 6.56 -11.06
C GLY A 170 -2.70 6.22 -12.55
N ILE A 171 -2.15 7.05 -13.43
CA ILE A 171 -2.19 6.85 -14.90
C ILE A 171 -1.45 5.56 -15.28
N THR A 172 -0.24 5.34 -14.76
CA THR A 172 0.53 4.12 -15.03
C THR A 172 -0.26 2.89 -14.59
N VAL A 173 -0.76 2.86 -13.36
CA VAL A 173 -1.50 1.71 -12.84
C VAL A 173 -2.77 1.48 -13.66
N TRP A 174 -3.48 2.55 -14.03
CA TRP A 174 -4.67 2.44 -14.86
C TRP A 174 -4.35 1.83 -16.22
N LYS A 175 -3.33 2.34 -16.91
CA LYS A 175 -2.88 1.86 -18.22
C LYS A 175 -2.43 0.41 -18.20
N THR A 176 -1.59 0.06 -17.23
CA THR A 176 -0.88 -1.20 -17.20
C THR A 176 -1.75 -2.33 -16.66
N TYR A 177 -2.64 -2.03 -15.70
CA TYR A 177 -3.44 -3.03 -15.00
C TYR A 177 -4.93 -2.87 -15.31
N VAL A 178 -5.55 -1.77 -14.89
CA VAL A 178 -7.01 -1.61 -14.88
C VAL A 178 -7.62 -1.69 -16.28
N ALA A 179 -7.09 -0.93 -17.24
CA ALA A 179 -7.59 -0.87 -18.61
C ALA A 179 -7.40 -2.17 -19.41
N ARG A 180 -6.56 -3.09 -18.91
CA ARG A 180 -6.28 -4.38 -19.54
C ARG A 180 -7.04 -5.55 -18.88
N ALA A 181 -7.77 -5.29 -17.80
CA ALA A 181 -8.61 -6.30 -17.16
C ALA A 181 -9.81 -6.67 -18.04
N LYS A 182 -10.34 -7.88 -17.87
CA LYS A 182 -11.61 -8.32 -18.50
C LYS A 182 -12.86 -7.77 -17.81
N ALA A 183 -12.70 -6.87 -16.84
CA ALA A 183 -13.79 -6.35 -16.05
C ALA A 183 -14.79 -5.56 -16.93
N SER A 184 -16.06 -5.90 -16.83
CA SER A 184 -17.16 -5.16 -17.46
C SER A 184 -17.67 -4.02 -16.56
N SER A 185 -17.40 -4.10 -15.26
CA SER A 185 -17.72 -3.06 -14.28
C SER A 185 -16.51 -2.71 -13.43
N ILE A 186 -16.19 -1.42 -13.36
CA ILE A 186 -15.10 -0.89 -12.54
C ILE A 186 -15.68 0.12 -11.56
N ALA A 187 -15.45 -0.10 -10.26
CA ALA A 187 -15.80 0.84 -9.21
C ALA A 187 -14.51 1.44 -8.63
N VAL A 188 -14.49 2.76 -8.41
CA VAL A 188 -13.36 3.44 -7.77
C VAL A 188 -13.80 3.96 -6.41
N VAL A 189 -13.03 3.63 -5.37
CA VAL A 189 -13.19 4.20 -4.02
C VAL A 189 -11.95 5.03 -3.72
N ALA A 190 -12.15 6.35 -3.71
CA ALA A 190 -11.09 7.31 -3.53
C ALA A 190 -11.36 8.21 -2.31
N HIS A 191 -10.32 8.49 -1.53
CA HIS A 191 -10.40 9.39 -0.38
C HIS A 191 -9.55 10.64 -0.60
N SER A 192 -10.13 11.83 -0.37
CA SER A 192 -9.43 13.12 -0.44
C SER A 192 -8.65 13.28 -1.77
N ALA A 193 -7.33 13.48 -1.75
CA ALA A 193 -6.49 13.62 -2.94
C ALA A 193 -6.57 12.43 -3.93
N GLY A 194 -7.00 11.24 -3.48
CA GLY A 194 -7.30 10.14 -4.39
C GLY A 194 -8.39 10.49 -5.42
N GLY A 195 -9.30 11.41 -5.06
CA GLY A 195 -10.32 11.93 -5.98
C GLY A 195 -9.72 12.78 -7.12
N ILE A 196 -8.63 13.50 -6.84
CA ILE A 196 -7.88 14.25 -7.86
C ILE A 196 -7.19 13.26 -8.80
N VAL A 197 -6.62 12.17 -8.26
CA VAL A 197 -5.99 11.13 -9.08
C VAL A 197 -7.01 10.49 -10.03
N VAL A 198 -8.20 10.10 -9.55
CA VAL A 198 -9.21 9.51 -10.45
C VAL A 198 -9.74 10.52 -11.47
N ALA A 199 -9.94 11.79 -11.09
CA ALA A 199 -10.34 12.83 -12.03
C ALA A 199 -9.30 12.99 -13.16
N GLY A 200 -8.02 13.09 -12.80
CA GLY A 200 -6.94 13.17 -13.79
C GLY A 200 -6.81 11.92 -14.66
N ILE A 201 -7.05 10.71 -14.12
CA ILE A 201 -7.14 9.48 -14.93
C ILE A 201 -8.28 9.60 -15.95
N ILE A 202 -9.46 10.05 -15.52
CA ILE A 202 -10.63 10.21 -16.40
C ILE A 202 -10.33 11.20 -17.53
N GLU A 203 -9.77 12.37 -17.19
CA GLU A 203 -9.37 13.39 -18.18
C GLU A 203 -8.37 12.84 -19.19
N ASN A 204 -7.43 11.98 -18.80
CA ASN A 204 -6.43 11.43 -19.74
C ASN A 204 -6.96 10.29 -20.63
N TYR A 205 -8.10 9.69 -20.30
CA TYR A 205 -8.63 8.51 -21.01
C TYR A 205 -9.97 8.74 -21.71
N TRP A 206 -10.74 9.73 -21.27
CA TRP A 206 -12.09 10.02 -21.77
C TRP A 206 -12.24 11.46 -22.31
N SER A 207 -11.14 12.20 -22.46
CA SER A 207 -11.17 13.42 -23.27
C SER A 207 -11.28 13.03 -24.75
N GLU A 208 -12.30 13.58 -25.42
CA GLU A 208 -12.52 13.47 -26.86
C GLU A 208 -11.36 14.01 -27.71
#